data_AF-A0A2A9EA39-F1
#
_entry.id   AF-A0A2A9EA39-F1
#
_cell.length_a   1.000
_cell.length_b   1.000
_cell.length_c   1.000
_cell.angle_alpha   90.00
_cell.angle_beta   90.00
_cell.angle_gamma   90.00
#
_symmetry.space_group_name_H-M   'P 1'
#
loop_
_entity.id
_entity.type
_entity.pdbx_description
1 polymer ?
#
loop_
_entity_poly.entity_id
_entity_poly.type
_entity_poly.pdbx_seq_one_letter_code
_entity_poly.pdbx_strand_id
1 'polypeptide(L)'
;MRAWRKAPPVLHTVIMSNSIGAGSGTNQASSGARPGGASRPRRPAMLSPREADEISGDIDPGLRGEIAHTTAAAIVDRARASEDPEVVERLVRLVEDEGLDVVAGLWADSPADTLPGALWRMYVLREWVRRDPSTVADRYRLGIDAAPVPNVVAGVVTPPGPDDVRAVADAVLSGVFAGDLAVALERAGAFCRVLATGAAFDADHVETLDALYATRMTRGAASLVRTAEELEHAAGLWRADRLD
;
A
#
# COMPACT_ATOMS: atom_id res chain seq x y z
N MET A 1 -4.49 -14.94 1.64
CA MET A 1 -5.20 -14.45 0.43
C MET A 1 -6.44 -13.56 0.67
N ARG A 2 -7.05 -13.46 1.87
CA ARG A 2 -8.30 -12.66 2.08
C ARG A 2 -8.10 -11.15 2.35
N ALA A 3 -6.97 -10.73 2.94
CA ALA A 3 -6.71 -9.32 3.29
C ALA A 3 -6.58 -8.38 2.07
N TRP A 4 -6.23 -8.92 0.90
CA TRP A 4 -5.93 -8.19 -0.32
C TRP A 4 -7.12 -7.50 -1.00
N ARG A 5 -8.37 -7.93 -0.73
CA ARG A 5 -9.57 -7.33 -1.34
C ARG A 5 -9.97 -5.99 -0.72
N LYS A 6 -9.43 -5.66 0.46
CA LYS A 6 -9.72 -4.40 1.18
C LYS A 6 -8.63 -3.34 1.02
N ALA A 7 -7.57 -3.63 0.25
CA ALA A 7 -6.54 -2.65 -0.03
C ALA A 7 -7.13 -1.39 -0.72
N PRO A 8 -6.65 -0.18 -0.37
CA PRO A 8 -7.12 1.05 -1.00
C PRO A 8 -7.00 0.95 -2.54
N PRO A 9 -7.87 1.64 -3.31
CA PRO A 9 -8.00 1.51 -4.77
C PRO A 9 -6.70 1.75 -5.56
N VAL A 10 -5.68 2.27 -4.88
CA VAL A 10 -4.31 2.53 -5.33
C VAL A 10 -3.55 1.23 -5.69
N LEU A 11 -3.77 0.12 -4.98
CA LEU A 11 -3.14 -1.17 -5.29
C LEU A 11 -3.93 -1.98 -6.32
N HIS A 12 -5.26 -1.89 -6.29
CA HIS A 12 -6.11 -2.62 -7.24
C HIS A 12 -5.95 -2.08 -8.67
N THR A 13 -5.77 -0.76 -8.81
CA THR A 13 -5.64 -0.09 -10.12
C THR A 13 -4.26 -0.27 -10.74
N VAL A 14 -3.19 -0.28 -9.92
CA VAL A 14 -1.81 -0.46 -10.41
C VAL A 14 -1.51 -1.91 -10.75
N ILE A 15 -2.08 -2.89 -10.03
CA ILE A 15 -1.77 -4.32 -10.20
C ILE A 15 -2.71 -5.03 -11.21
N MET A 16 -4.00 -4.69 -11.31
CA MET A 16 -4.89 -5.33 -12.30
C MET A 16 -4.70 -4.83 -13.73
N SER A 17 -4.05 -3.69 -13.94
CA SER A 17 -3.89 -3.11 -15.28
C SER A 17 -2.82 -3.77 -16.14
N ASN A 18 -2.02 -4.71 -15.59
CA ASN A 18 -0.88 -5.31 -16.30
C ASN A 18 -1.08 -6.79 -16.69
N SER A 19 -2.24 -7.40 -16.39
CA SER A 19 -2.52 -8.81 -16.76
C SER A 19 -3.31 -8.99 -18.05
N ILE A 20 -3.74 -7.91 -18.71
CA ILE A 20 -4.52 -7.96 -19.96
C ILE A 20 -3.64 -7.45 -21.10
N GLY A 21 -2.70 -8.30 -21.52
CA GLY A 21 -1.80 -8.06 -22.64
C GLY A 21 -1.57 -9.31 -23.46
N ALA A 22 -2.64 -9.97 -23.95
CA ALA A 22 -2.57 -10.97 -25.00
C ALA A 22 -3.89 -11.01 -25.79
N GLY A 23 -3.79 -10.89 -27.11
CA GLY A 23 -4.87 -10.48 -28.03
C GLY A 23 -6.03 -11.44 -28.23
N SER A 24 -7.14 -10.91 -28.76
CA SER A 24 -7.61 -11.24 -30.12
C SER A 24 -8.87 -10.42 -30.44
N GLY A 25 -8.88 -9.79 -31.60
CA GLY A 25 -10.02 -9.01 -32.07
C GLY A 25 -11.21 -9.86 -32.50
N THR A 26 -12.39 -9.25 -32.49
CA THR A 26 -13.33 -9.28 -33.62
C THR A 26 -14.43 -8.24 -33.41
N ASN A 27 -14.69 -7.52 -34.49
CA ASN A 27 -15.64 -6.43 -34.63
C ASN A 27 -17.04 -7.01 -34.89
N GLN A 28 -18.11 -6.38 -34.40
CA GLN A 28 -19.38 -6.24 -35.15
C GLN A 28 -20.35 -5.25 -34.48
N ALA A 29 -20.87 -4.36 -35.31
CA ALA A 29 -21.76 -3.25 -34.99
C ALA A 29 -23.22 -3.67 -34.82
N SER A 30 -24.01 -2.91 -34.04
CA SER A 30 -25.26 -2.26 -34.50
C SER A 30 -26.05 -1.57 -33.38
N SER A 31 -26.35 -0.28 -33.64
CA SER A 31 -27.60 0.48 -33.44
C SER A 31 -28.43 0.39 -32.16
N GLY A 32 -28.77 1.57 -31.60
CA GLY A 32 -30.05 1.79 -30.91
C GLY A 32 -30.00 2.69 -29.68
N ALA A 33 -30.14 4.00 -29.85
CA ALA A 33 -30.32 4.95 -28.75
C ALA A 33 -31.76 4.93 -28.19
N ARG A 34 -31.93 4.91 -26.85
CA ARG A 34 -33.05 5.50 -26.11
C ARG A 34 -32.60 6.03 -24.73
N PRO A 35 -33.11 7.19 -24.26
CA PRO A 35 -32.67 7.83 -23.03
C PRO A 35 -33.34 7.24 -21.77
N GLY A 36 -32.67 7.45 -20.63
CA GLY A 36 -32.88 6.74 -19.38
C GLY A 36 -34.13 7.09 -18.58
N GLY A 37 -34.72 6.05 -17.97
CA GLY A 37 -35.57 6.16 -16.80
C GLY A 37 -34.72 5.92 -15.55
N ALA A 38 -34.61 6.93 -14.68
CA ALA A 38 -33.95 6.79 -13.39
C ALA A 38 -34.65 5.71 -12.55
N SER A 39 -33.93 4.63 -12.23
CA SER A 39 -34.42 3.56 -11.36
C SER A 39 -34.61 4.13 -9.95
N ARG A 40 -35.86 4.17 -9.49
CA ARG A 40 -36.22 4.60 -8.13
C ARG A 40 -35.43 3.73 -7.13
N PRO A 41 -34.74 4.31 -6.12
CA PRO A 41 -34.03 3.53 -5.12
C PRO A 41 -34.99 2.52 -4.48
N ARG A 42 -34.68 1.23 -4.59
CA ARG A 42 -35.46 0.18 -3.94
C ARG A 42 -35.23 0.27 -2.44
N ARG A 43 -36.31 0.27 -1.67
CA ARG A 43 -36.26 0.18 -0.21
C ARG A 43 -35.57 -1.15 0.17
N PRO A 44 -34.58 -1.16 1.08
CA PRO A 44 -33.97 -2.40 1.53
C PRO A 44 -35.04 -3.37 2.04
N ALA A 45 -34.97 -4.63 1.59
CA ALA A 45 -35.82 -5.68 2.12
C ALA A 45 -35.45 -5.91 3.60
N MET A 46 -36.45 -5.93 4.47
CA MET A 46 -36.23 -6.27 5.89
C MET A 46 -36.01 -7.79 5.97
N LEU A 47 -34.79 -8.19 6.33
CA LEU A 47 -34.44 -9.58 6.57
C LEU A 47 -35.15 -10.06 7.84
N SER A 48 -35.60 -11.33 7.85
CA SER A 48 -36.10 -11.96 9.06
C SER A 48 -34.96 -12.26 10.03
N PRO A 49 -35.23 -12.39 11.35
CA PRO A 49 -34.18 -12.66 12.34
C PRO A 49 -33.33 -13.92 12.06
N ARG A 50 -33.93 -14.95 11.45
CA ARG A 50 -33.20 -16.17 11.05
C ARG A 50 -32.28 -15.94 9.85
N GLU A 51 -32.71 -15.14 8.87
CA GLU A 51 -31.88 -14.77 7.71
C GLU A 51 -30.73 -13.83 8.10
N ALA A 52 -30.90 -13.04 9.18
CA ALA A 52 -29.84 -12.21 9.74
C ALA A 52 -28.78 -13.05 10.48
N ASP A 53 -29.20 -14.06 11.24
CA ASP A 53 -28.29 -14.97 11.99
C ASP A 53 -27.49 -15.91 11.06
N GLU A 54 -27.98 -16.18 9.84
CA GLU A 54 -27.28 -16.98 8.82
C GLU A 54 -26.18 -16.18 8.08
N ILE A 55 -26.16 -14.85 8.23
CA ILE A 55 -25.04 -14.03 7.77
C ILE A 55 -23.94 -14.19 8.81
N SER A 56 -22.88 -14.93 8.46
CA SER A 56 -21.65 -14.98 9.27
C SER A 56 -21.22 -13.55 9.59
N GLY A 57 -21.45 -13.11 10.83
CA GLY A 57 -21.13 -11.76 11.28
C GLY A 57 -19.65 -11.50 11.07
N ASP A 58 -19.33 -10.43 10.34
CA ASP A 58 -17.98 -9.87 10.36
C ASP A 58 -17.66 -9.50 11.82
N ILE A 59 -16.38 -9.63 12.23
CA ILE A 59 -15.95 -9.26 13.59
C ILE A 59 -16.49 -7.86 13.88
N ASP A 60 -17.12 -7.67 15.05
CA ASP A 60 -17.61 -6.37 15.51
C ASP A 60 -16.55 -5.27 15.23
N PRO A 61 -16.89 -4.16 14.55
CA PRO A 61 -15.92 -3.14 14.18
C PRO A 61 -15.13 -2.58 15.37
N GLY A 62 -15.77 -2.46 16.54
CA GLY A 62 -15.11 -2.03 17.77
C GLY A 62 -14.05 -3.04 18.21
N LEU A 63 -14.42 -4.31 18.35
CA LEU A 63 -13.50 -5.40 18.68
C LEU A 63 -12.36 -5.54 17.66
N ARG A 64 -12.64 -5.38 16.35
CA ARG A 64 -11.60 -5.39 15.31
C ARG A 64 -10.59 -4.27 15.53
N GLY A 65 -11.07 -3.07 15.84
CA GLY A 65 -10.22 -1.90 16.14
C GLY A 65 -9.32 -2.14 17.36
N GLU A 66 -9.89 -2.66 18.45
CA GLU A 66 -9.12 -3.00 19.66
C GLU A 66 -8.03 -4.05 19.39
N ILE A 67 -8.37 -5.10 18.63
CA ILE A 67 -7.41 -6.12 18.22
C ILE A 67 -6.32 -5.50 17.35
N ALA A 68 -6.67 -4.62 16.42
CA ALA A 68 -5.72 -3.94 15.54
C ALA A 68 -4.69 -3.13 16.34
N HIS A 69 -5.15 -2.27 17.27
CA HIS A 69 -4.26 -1.49 18.13
C HIS A 69 -3.41 -2.37 19.04
N THR A 70 -4.03 -3.36 19.71
CA THR A 70 -3.32 -4.26 20.62
C THR A 70 -2.20 -5.03 19.90
N THR A 71 -2.49 -5.55 18.71
CA THR A 71 -1.50 -6.31 17.91
C THR A 71 -0.39 -5.42 17.35
N ALA A 72 -0.72 -4.22 16.90
CA ALA A 72 0.25 -3.24 16.41
C ALA A 72 1.21 -2.80 17.53
N ALA A 73 0.68 -2.43 18.70
CA ALA A 73 1.47 -2.05 19.86
C ALA A 73 2.40 -3.18 20.31
N ALA A 74 1.87 -4.41 20.44
CA ALA A 74 2.65 -5.57 20.86
C ALA A 74 3.84 -5.85 19.91
N ILE A 75 3.67 -5.67 18.60
CA ILE A 75 4.76 -5.86 17.63
C ILE A 75 5.85 -4.80 17.81
N VAL A 76 5.47 -3.53 17.91
CA VAL A 76 6.43 -2.43 18.03
C VAL A 76 7.15 -2.45 19.38
N ASP A 77 6.42 -2.71 20.47
CA ASP A 77 6.99 -2.83 21.81
C ASP A 77 7.97 -4.00 21.90
N ARG A 78 7.62 -5.15 21.31
CA ARG A 78 8.51 -6.32 21.27
C ARG A 78 9.79 -6.03 20.49
N ALA A 79 9.67 -5.29 19.39
CA ALA A 79 10.82 -4.94 18.58
C ALA A 79 11.73 -3.93 19.29
N ARG A 80 11.16 -2.92 19.94
CA ARG A 80 11.90 -1.96 20.78
C ARG A 80 12.59 -2.62 21.97
N ALA A 81 11.97 -3.63 22.58
CA ALA A 81 12.54 -4.38 23.70
C ALA A 81 13.62 -5.40 23.27
N SER A 82 13.77 -5.66 21.97
CA SER A 82 14.77 -6.58 21.44
C SER A 82 16.03 -5.82 21.04
N GLU A 83 17.10 -5.94 21.81
CA GLU A 83 18.40 -5.31 21.51
C GLU A 83 19.24 -6.06 20.46
N ASP A 84 18.75 -7.21 19.98
CA ASP A 84 19.48 -8.11 19.07
C ASP A 84 18.94 -8.01 17.61
N PRO A 85 19.73 -7.49 16.66
CA PRO A 85 19.37 -7.42 15.24
C PRO A 85 19.03 -8.77 14.60
N GLU A 86 19.64 -9.87 15.05
CA GLU A 86 19.33 -11.22 14.53
C GLU A 86 17.96 -11.71 14.98
N VAL A 87 17.52 -11.31 16.17
CA VAL A 87 16.17 -11.61 16.68
C VAL A 87 15.13 -10.81 15.91
N VAL A 88 15.43 -9.54 15.62
CA VAL A 88 14.61 -8.68 14.76
C VAL A 88 14.44 -9.30 13.37
N GLU A 89 15.54 -9.67 12.69
CA GLU A 89 15.50 -10.29 11.36
C GLU A 89 14.71 -11.60 11.36
N ARG A 90 14.87 -12.42 12.42
CA ARG A 90 14.14 -13.69 12.56
C ARG A 90 12.65 -13.48 12.84
N LEU A 91 12.30 -12.46 13.62
CA LEU A 91 10.91 -12.09 13.89
C LEU A 91 10.25 -11.55 12.62
N VAL A 92 10.95 -10.72 11.86
CA VAL A 92 10.55 -10.25 10.53
C VAL A 92 10.27 -11.44 9.62
N ARG A 93 11.20 -12.38 9.48
CA ARG A 93 11.02 -13.59 8.66
C ARG A 93 9.87 -14.48 9.13
N LEU A 94 9.74 -14.71 10.44
CA LEU A 94 8.66 -15.54 11.00
C LEU A 94 7.28 -14.91 10.76
N VAL A 95 7.21 -13.59 10.93
CA VAL A 95 6.01 -12.80 10.65
C VAL A 95 5.71 -12.85 9.15
N GLU A 96 6.72 -12.70 8.29
CA GLU A 96 6.58 -12.81 6.83
C GLU A 96 6.16 -14.19 6.30
N ASP A 97 6.66 -15.27 6.92
CA ASP A 97 6.43 -16.65 6.47
C ASP A 97 5.11 -17.23 7.01
N GLU A 98 4.66 -16.86 8.23
CA GLU A 98 3.57 -17.57 8.91
C GLU A 98 2.34 -16.72 9.35
N GLY A 99 2.38 -15.37 9.35
CA GLY A 99 1.28 -14.61 9.98
C GLY A 99 1.03 -13.14 9.64
N LEU A 100 1.94 -12.43 8.95
CA LEU A 100 1.82 -10.99 8.71
C LEU A 100 0.62 -10.67 7.83
N ASP A 101 0.37 -11.47 6.80
CA ASP A 101 -0.80 -11.31 5.93
C ASP A 101 -2.13 -11.32 6.70
N VAL A 102 -2.18 -12.09 7.81
CA VAL A 102 -3.37 -12.21 8.66
C VAL A 102 -3.47 -10.99 9.56
N VAL A 103 -2.38 -10.62 10.24
CA VAL A 103 -2.34 -9.47 11.15
C VAL A 103 -2.56 -8.16 10.40
N ALA A 104 -1.92 -7.99 9.25
CA ALA A 104 -2.09 -6.86 8.35
C ALA A 104 -3.55 -6.75 7.88
N GLY A 105 -4.24 -7.88 7.68
CA GLY A 105 -5.68 -7.90 7.40
C GLY A 105 -6.56 -7.35 8.51
N LEU A 106 -6.10 -7.35 9.76
CA LEU A 106 -6.79 -6.72 10.90
C LEU A 106 -6.62 -5.19 10.89
N TRP A 107 -5.48 -4.72 10.40
CA TRP A 107 -5.13 -3.29 10.33
C TRP A 107 -5.67 -2.57 9.09
N ALA A 108 -6.15 -3.31 8.09
CA ALA A 108 -6.52 -2.74 6.79
C ALA A 108 -7.61 -1.65 6.86
N ASP A 109 -8.48 -1.73 7.87
CA ASP A 109 -9.58 -0.78 8.10
C ASP A 109 -9.19 0.36 9.09
N SER A 110 -7.94 0.38 9.59
CA SER A 110 -7.47 1.38 10.57
C SER A 110 -7.16 2.75 9.94
N PRO A 111 -7.47 3.88 10.63
CA PRO A 111 -7.16 5.23 10.16
C PRO A 111 -5.66 5.47 9.95
N ALA A 112 -5.30 6.35 9.01
CA ALA A 112 -3.90 6.59 8.63
C ALA A 112 -3.02 7.15 9.75
N ASP A 113 -3.63 7.88 10.66
CA ASP A 113 -3.06 8.57 11.81
C ASP A 113 -3.05 7.69 13.08
N THR A 114 -3.25 6.39 12.92
CA THR A 114 -3.09 5.37 13.98
C THR A 114 -1.90 4.47 13.68
N LEU A 115 -1.31 3.87 14.72
CA LEU A 115 -0.23 2.90 14.63
C LEU A 115 -0.57 1.72 13.69
N PRO A 116 -1.69 0.99 13.86
CA PRO A 116 -2.05 -0.09 12.93
C PRO A 116 -2.21 0.42 11.48
N GLY A 117 -2.78 1.60 11.26
CA GLY A 117 -2.97 2.14 9.92
C GLY A 117 -1.66 2.58 9.25
N ALA A 118 -0.68 3.05 10.02
CA ALA A 118 0.67 3.32 9.54
C ALA A 118 1.41 2.02 9.18
N LEU A 119 1.38 1.02 10.05
CA LEU A 119 2.00 -0.29 9.81
C LEU A 119 1.40 -1.02 8.60
N TRP A 120 0.07 -0.93 8.41
CA TRP A 120 -0.59 -1.47 7.22
C TRP A 120 -0.05 -0.87 5.91
N ARG A 121 0.14 0.45 5.86
CA ARG A 121 0.69 1.14 4.68
C ARG A 121 2.12 0.71 4.39
N MET A 122 2.94 0.56 5.42
CA MET A 122 4.29 0.03 5.28
C MET A 122 4.30 -1.41 4.74
N TYR A 123 3.43 -2.27 5.28
CA TYR A 123 3.26 -3.63 4.79
C TYR A 123 2.83 -3.66 3.32
N VAL A 124 1.81 -2.88 2.96
CA VAL A 124 1.30 -2.74 1.59
C VAL A 124 2.40 -2.30 0.62
N LEU A 125 3.20 -1.31 1.02
CA LEU A 125 4.29 -0.80 0.21
C LEU A 125 5.33 -1.88 -0.06
N ARG A 126 5.80 -2.57 1.00
CA ARG A 126 6.79 -3.64 0.87
C ARG A 126 6.26 -4.78 0.01
N GLU A 127 5.01 -5.14 0.21
CA GLU A 127 4.39 -6.25 -0.49
C GLU A 127 4.11 -5.93 -1.98
N TRP A 128 3.98 -4.65 -2.33
CA TRP A 128 4.03 -4.20 -3.72
C TRP A 128 5.44 -4.34 -4.31
N VAL A 129 6.49 -3.91 -3.60
CA VAL A 129 7.90 -4.08 -4.04
C VAL A 129 8.24 -5.56 -4.25
N ARG A 130 7.79 -6.44 -3.36
CA ARG A 130 8.04 -7.88 -3.47
C ARG A 130 7.39 -8.50 -4.72
N ARG A 131 6.16 -8.07 -5.06
CA ARG A 131 5.41 -8.63 -6.21
C ARG A 131 5.88 -8.15 -7.56
N ASP A 132 6.26 -6.89 -7.68
CA ASP A 132 6.65 -6.30 -8.97
C ASP A 132 7.89 -5.40 -8.86
N PRO A 133 9.04 -5.97 -8.48
CA PRO A 133 10.25 -5.20 -8.17
C PRO A 133 10.86 -4.55 -9.41
N SER A 134 10.64 -5.10 -10.62
CA SER A 134 11.08 -4.49 -11.87
C SER A 134 10.37 -3.17 -12.13
N THR A 135 9.04 -3.15 -12.06
CA THR A 135 8.26 -1.90 -12.24
C THR A 135 8.61 -0.87 -11.18
N VAL A 136 8.82 -1.29 -9.93
CA VAL A 136 9.23 -0.36 -8.87
C VAL A 136 10.62 0.19 -9.14
N ALA A 137 11.59 -0.63 -9.56
CA ALA A 137 12.93 -0.18 -9.90
C ALA A 137 12.94 0.83 -11.07
N ASP A 138 12.17 0.58 -12.12
CA ASP A 138 12.06 1.51 -13.24
C ASP A 138 11.47 2.85 -12.82
N ARG A 139 10.38 2.84 -12.04
CA ARG A 139 9.80 4.09 -11.49
C ARG A 139 10.75 4.79 -10.54
N TYR A 140 11.45 4.05 -9.70
CA TYR A 140 12.38 4.63 -8.74
C TYR A 140 13.54 5.35 -9.45
N ARG A 141 14.10 4.71 -10.48
CA ARG A 141 15.13 5.29 -11.36
C ARG A 141 14.64 6.55 -12.05
N LEU A 142 13.48 6.50 -12.71
CA LEU A 142 12.86 7.67 -13.34
C LEU A 142 12.61 8.80 -12.33
N GLY A 143 12.20 8.47 -11.10
CA GLY A 143 11.95 9.43 -10.05
C GLY A 143 13.20 10.16 -9.56
N ILE A 144 14.30 9.42 -9.36
CA ILE A 144 15.60 10.00 -8.98
C ILE A 144 16.14 10.89 -10.11
N ASP A 145 16.07 10.44 -11.35
CA ASP A 145 16.58 11.18 -12.51
C ASP A 145 15.80 12.50 -12.73
N ALA A 146 14.48 12.46 -12.50
CA ALA A 146 13.58 13.60 -12.68
C ALA A 146 13.69 14.67 -11.58
N ALA A 147 13.99 14.26 -10.35
CA ALA A 147 14.15 15.16 -9.21
C ALA A 147 15.45 14.79 -8.47
N PRO A 148 16.62 15.31 -8.93
CA PRO A 148 17.88 15.08 -8.26
C PRO A 148 17.90 15.80 -6.90
N VAL A 149 17.33 15.16 -5.89
CA VAL A 149 17.51 15.52 -4.48
C VAL A 149 18.91 15.03 -4.06
N PRO A 150 19.67 15.76 -3.23
CA PRO A 150 20.89 15.21 -2.65
C PRO A 150 20.56 13.91 -1.91
N ASN A 151 21.06 12.77 -2.42
CA ASN A 151 20.83 11.39 -1.97
C ASN A 151 20.31 11.26 -0.52
N VAL A 152 18.98 11.20 -0.35
CA VAL A 152 18.33 11.04 0.96
C VAL A 152 18.34 9.56 1.41
N VAL A 153 18.63 8.63 0.50
CA VAL A 153 18.82 7.21 0.82
C VAL A 153 20.29 6.85 0.67
N ALA A 154 21.05 6.91 1.77
CA ALA A 154 22.42 6.42 1.79
C ALA A 154 22.46 4.91 1.46
N GLY A 155 23.25 4.51 0.46
CA GLY A 155 23.55 3.10 0.17
C GLY A 155 23.00 2.53 -1.14
N VAL A 156 22.31 3.30 -1.98
CA VAL A 156 21.74 2.81 -3.24
C VAL A 156 22.77 2.89 -4.39
N VAL A 157 23.11 1.75 -4.98
CA VAL A 157 23.90 1.66 -6.22
C VAL A 157 23.16 2.39 -7.34
N THR A 158 23.86 3.19 -8.14
CA THR A 158 23.26 3.96 -9.25
C THR A 158 23.65 3.37 -10.60
N PRO A 159 22.70 3.00 -11.47
CA PRO A 159 21.25 3.00 -11.27
C PRO A 159 20.78 1.78 -10.44
N PRO A 160 19.76 1.92 -9.58
CA PRO A 160 19.27 0.82 -8.77
C PRO A 160 18.57 -0.24 -9.62
N GLY A 161 18.95 -1.50 -9.41
CA GLY A 161 18.24 -2.65 -9.94
C GLY A 161 17.06 -3.09 -9.05
N PRO A 162 16.29 -4.10 -9.48
CA PRO A 162 15.20 -4.69 -8.70
C PRO A 162 15.63 -5.15 -7.30
N ASP A 163 16.84 -5.68 -7.15
CA ASP A 163 17.37 -6.14 -5.87
C ASP A 163 17.73 -4.99 -4.93
N ASP A 164 18.23 -3.87 -5.46
CA ASP A 164 18.53 -2.67 -4.67
C ASP A 164 17.25 -2.06 -4.09
N VAL A 165 16.17 -2.02 -4.88
CA VAL A 165 14.88 -1.49 -4.43
C VAL A 165 14.20 -2.41 -3.41
N ARG A 166 14.34 -3.73 -3.55
CA ARG A 166 13.94 -4.68 -2.51
C ARG A 166 14.72 -4.41 -1.22
N ALA A 167 16.03 -4.24 -1.31
CA ALA A 167 16.87 -3.94 -0.15
C ALA A 167 16.48 -2.62 0.53
N VAL A 168 16.12 -1.58 -0.22
CA VAL A 168 15.60 -0.32 0.34
C VAL A 168 14.27 -0.55 1.06
N ALA A 169 13.33 -1.28 0.46
CA ALA A 169 12.04 -1.57 1.07
C ALA A 169 12.19 -2.42 2.35
N ASP A 170 13.07 -3.42 2.33
CA ASP A 170 13.37 -4.26 3.48
C ASP A 170 14.11 -3.47 4.58
N ALA A 171 15.02 -2.56 4.23
CA ALA A 171 15.68 -1.67 5.20
C ALA A 171 14.69 -0.69 5.86
N VAL A 172 13.74 -0.17 5.10
CA VAL A 172 12.64 0.67 5.61
C VAL A 172 11.80 -0.10 6.64
N LEU A 173 11.40 -1.33 6.32
CA LEU A 173 10.66 -2.15 7.27
C LEU A 173 11.51 -2.57 8.47
N SER A 174 12.78 -2.94 8.26
CA SER A 174 13.68 -3.31 9.34
C SER A 174 13.87 -2.19 10.35
N GLY A 175 13.79 -0.92 9.93
CA GLY A 175 13.82 0.25 10.81
C GLY A 175 12.68 0.30 11.83
N VAL A 176 11.49 -0.21 11.49
CA VAL A 176 10.37 -0.37 12.43
C VAL A 176 10.80 -1.25 13.60
N PHE A 177 11.46 -2.36 13.27
CA PHE A 177 11.83 -3.35 14.25
C PHE A 177 13.11 -3.03 15.02
N ALA A 178 13.94 -2.12 14.51
CA ALA A 178 15.13 -1.59 15.19
C ALA A 178 14.81 -0.48 16.21
N GLY A 179 13.52 -0.19 16.45
CA GLY A 179 13.07 0.81 17.42
C GLY A 179 13.05 2.26 16.91
N ASP A 180 13.26 2.48 15.61
CA ASP A 180 13.25 3.81 14.98
C ASP A 180 12.07 3.98 14.01
N LEU A 181 10.86 3.77 14.54
CA LEU A 181 9.63 3.80 13.73
C LEU A 181 9.42 5.14 13.02
N ALA A 182 9.72 6.28 13.65
CA ALA A 182 9.55 7.58 12.98
C ALA A 182 10.44 7.70 11.74
N VAL A 183 11.72 7.32 11.83
CA VAL A 183 12.63 7.37 10.67
C VAL A 183 12.21 6.34 9.62
N ALA A 184 11.74 5.16 10.03
CA ALA A 184 11.22 4.17 9.11
C ALA A 184 10.02 4.70 8.30
N LEU A 185 9.06 5.35 8.97
CA LEU A 185 7.90 5.97 8.34
C LEU A 185 8.29 7.11 7.38
N GLU A 186 9.23 7.96 7.77
CA GLU A 186 9.73 9.05 6.90
C GLU A 186 10.45 8.52 5.66
N ARG A 187 11.28 7.50 5.81
CA ARG A 187 11.96 6.86 4.68
C ARG A 187 10.95 6.20 3.74
N ALA A 188 9.91 5.56 4.27
CA ALA A 188 8.81 5.04 3.48
C ALA A 188 8.09 6.16 2.71
N GLY A 189 7.82 7.29 3.37
CA GLY A 189 7.21 8.47 2.73
C GLY A 189 8.09 9.03 1.61
N ALA A 190 9.38 9.22 1.86
CA ALA A 190 10.35 9.66 0.86
C ALA A 190 10.41 8.69 -0.34
N PHE A 191 10.41 7.38 -0.09
CA PHE A 191 10.35 6.36 -1.14
C PHE A 191 9.08 6.47 -1.99
N CYS A 192 7.91 6.64 -1.36
CA CYS A 192 6.65 6.89 -2.08
C CYS A 192 6.71 8.15 -2.94
N ARG A 193 7.34 9.24 -2.48
CA ARG A 193 7.52 10.47 -3.28
C ARG A 193 8.38 10.23 -4.52
N VAL A 194 9.50 9.53 -4.38
CA VAL A 194 10.36 9.19 -5.54
C VAL A 194 9.57 8.39 -6.57
N LEU A 195 8.82 7.38 -6.13
CA LEU A 195 8.00 6.57 -7.03
C LEU A 195 6.86 7.36 -7.66
N ALA A 196 6.26 8.30 -6.94
CA ALA A 196 5.23 9.19 -7.49
C ALA A 196 5.80 10.07 -8.59
N THR A 197 6.99 10.64 -8.39
CA THR A 197 7.71 11.42 -9.41
C THR A 197 7.95 10.55 -10.65
N GLY A 198 8.53 9.36 -10.49
CA GLY A 198 8.78 8.47 -11.63
C GLY A 198 7.52 8.07 -12.38
N ALA A 199 6.42 7.79 -11.67
CA ALA A 199 5.13 7.46 -12.27
C ALA A 199 4.50 8.64 -13.01
N ALA A 200 4.69 9.88 -12.56
CA ALA A 200 4.22 11.06 -13.26
C ALA A 200 5.01 11.30 -14.56
N PHE A 201 6.34 11.19 -14.51
CA PHE A 201 7.19 11.35 -15.68
C PHE A 201 6.93 10.27 -16.75
N ASP A 202 6.74 9.02 -16.34
CA ASP A 202 6.42 7.94 -17.28
C ASP A 202 5.02 8.14 -17.90
N ALA A 203 4.04 8.65 -17.14
CA ALA A 203 2.72 9.01 -17.66
C ALA A 203 2.80 10.07 -18.78
N ASP A 204 3.61 11.11 -18.60
CA ASP A 204 3.78 12.18 -19.59
C ASP A 204 4.40 11.65 -20.89
N HIS A 205 5.33 10.69 -20.81
CA HIS A 205 5.97 10.10 -21.99
C HIS A 205 5.01 9.24 -22.83
N VAL A 206 4.08 8.54 -22.18
CA VAL A 206 3.17 7.59 -22.84
C VAL A 206 1.80 8.19 -23.16
N GLU A 207 1.50 9.43 -22.73
CA GLU A 207 0.19 10.07 -22.91
C GLU A 207 -0.29 10.07 -24.37
N THR A 208 0.61 10.41 -25.29
CA THR A 208 0.32 10.46 -26.73
C THR A 208 0.08 9.07 -27.36
N LEU A 209 0.60 8.01 -26.74
CA LEU A 209 0.52 6.63 -27.23
C LEU A 209 -0.64 5.85 -26.59
N ASP A 210 -0.90 6.07 -25.29
CA ASP A 210 -1.98 5.47 -24.53
C ASP A 210 -2.45 6.40 -23.39
N ALA A 211 -3.40 7.27 -23.71
CA ALA A 211 -3.98 8.22 -22.75
C ALA A 211 -4.70 7.54 -21.56
N LEU A 212 -5.25 6.34 -21.76
CA LEU A 212 -5.91 5.61 -20.66
C LEU A 212 -4.88 5.06 -19.68
N TYR A 213 -3.75 4.56 -20.18
CA TYR A 213 -2.63 4.12 -19.35
C TYR A 213 -2.01 5.30 -18.60
N ALA A 214 -1.70 6.41 -19.29
CA ALA A 214 -1.20 7.63 -18.65
C ALA A 214 -2.12 8.12 -17.52
N THR A 215 -3.44 8.17 -17.76
CA THR A 215 -4.43 8.53 -16.72
C THR A 215 -4.36 7.62 -15.49
N ARG A 216 -4.16 6.30 -15.68
CA ARG A 216 -4.01 5.36 -14.55
C ARG A 216 -2.72 5.62 -13.79
N MET A 217 -1.64 5.93 -14.49
CA MET A 217 -0.35 6.24 -13.89
C MET A 217 -0.39 7.52 -13.07
N THR A 218 -0.99 8.60 -13.59
CA THR A 218 -1.15 9.87 -12.85
C THR A 218 -1.97 9.67 -11.57
N ARG A 219 -3.03 8.84 -11.62
CA ARG A 219 -3.80 8.49 -10.41
C ARG A 219 -2.94 7.70 -9.41
N GLY A 220 -2.15 6.73 -9.89
CA GLY A 220 -1.20 5.99 -9.07
C GLY A 220 -0.16 6.90 -8.41
N ALA A 221 0.36 7.88 -9.14
CA ALA A 221 1.28 8.89 -8.60
C ALA A 221 0.61 9.72 -7.49
N ALA A 222 -0.60 10.24 -7.71
CA ALA A 222 -1.34 11.00 -6.70
C ALA A 222 -1.64 10.16 -5.45
N SER A 223 -1.89 8.88 -5.62
CA SER A 223 -2.05 7.93 -4.53
C SER A 223 -0.79 7.73 -3.71
N LEU A 224 0.37 7.58 -4.36
CA LEU A 224 1.67 7.48 -3.70
C LEU A 224 2.01 8.75 -2.91
N VAL A 225 1.69 9.93 -3.45
CA VAL A 225 1.85 11.22 -2.73
C VAL A 225 1.02 11.23 -1.45
N ARG A 226 -0.25 10.83 -1.52
CA ARG A 226 -1.12 10.76 -0.33
C ARG A 226 -0.56 9.80 0.72
N THR A 227 -0.11 8.62 0.31
CA THR A 227 0.51 7.66 1.22
C THR A 227 1.79 8.21 1.85
N ALA A 228 2.59 8.99 1.11
CA ALA A 228 3.76 9.65 1.67
C ALA A 228 3.39 10.64 2.78
N GLU A 229 2.40 11.50 2.52
CA GLU A 229 1.91 12.48 3.50
C GLU A 229 1.34 11.81 4.75
N GLU A 230 0.58 10.72 4.58
CA GLU A 230 0.05 9.93 5.70
C GLU A 230 1.16 9.33 6.56
N LEU A 231 2.20 8.75 5.94
CA LEU A 231 3.34 8.16 6.66
C LEU A 231 4.18 9.22 7.38
N GLU A 232 4.46 10.36 6.72
CA GLU A 232 5.18 11.49 7.31
C GLU A 232 4.40 12.10 8.49
N HIS A 233 3.08 12.19 8.37
CA HIS A 233 2.22 12.63 9.47
C HIS A 233 2.27 11.67 10.65
N ALA A 234 2.15 10.36 10.40
CA ALA A 234 2.27 9.33 11.42
C ALA A 234 3.65 9.37 12.12
N ALA A 235 4.74 9.63 11.37
CA ALA A 235 6.06 9.83 11.96
C ALA A 235 6.10 11.02 12.93
N GLY A 236 5.43 12.12 12.58
CA GLY A 236 5.24 13.28 13.46
C GLY A 236 4.47 12.95 14.73
N LEU A 237 3.36 12.20 14.60
CA LEU A 237 2.57 11.73 15.74
C LEU A 237 3.36 10.79 16.65
N TRP A 238 4.15 9.88 16.09
CA TRP A 238 5.01 8.96 16.85
C TRP A 238 6.02 9.71 17.71
N ARG A 239 6.70 10.73 17.17
CA ARG A 239 7.64 11.55 17.95
C ARG A 239 6.96 12.36 19.05
N ALA A 240 5.70 12.71 18.85
CA ALA A 240 4.89 13.43 19.83
C ALA A 240 4.23 12.49 20.86
N ASP A 241 4.46 11.18 20.79
CA ASP A 241 3.80 10.15 21.62
C ASP A 241 2.27 10.18 21.49
N ARG A 242 1.80 10.40 20.26
CA ARG A 242 0.37 10.59 19.89
C ARG A 242 -0.13 9.61 18.83
N LEU A 243 0.69 8.65 18.41
CA LEU A 243 0.33 7.63 17.44
C LEU A 243 -0.07 6.36 18.21
N ASP A 244 -1.36 6.03 18.20
CA ASP A 244 -1.97 4.93 18.97
C ASP A 244 -2.41 3.75 18.10
#